data_AF-A0AAD7XS82-F1
#
_entry.id   AF-A0AAD7XS82-F1
#
_cell.length_a   1.000
_cell.length_b   1.000
_cell.length_c   1.000
_cell.angle_alpha   90.00
_cell.angle_beta   90.00
_cell.angle_gamma   90.00
#
_symmetry.space_group_name_H-M   'P 1'
#
loop_
_entity.id
_entity.type
_entity.pdbx_description
1 polymer ?
#
loop_
_entity_poly.entity_id
_entity_poly.type
_entity_poly.pdbx_seq_one_letter_code
_entity_poly.pdbx_strand_id
1 'polypeptide(L)'
;MRRYYALPPGQSTNDVLKAIFRRYAPRGRLLDNAGFAKLCRQSPGGLYTETLTTTDADIIFAHAVPHGERRMDYNHFLEGLAEVALRKYPDASPMTAFAMLLIYHIFGLLVAEDDGDNDDARALQRVLADLNAPPYTHHLVTSLGRTSLDGRDFQGHGRKLQESLL
;
A
#
# COMPACT_ATOMS: atom_id res chain seq x y z
N MET A 1 -20.83 22.87 1.38
CA MET A 1 -19.91 22.95 0.22
C MET A 1 -19.24 21.60 0.04
N ARG A 2 -19.30 20.98 -1.15
CA ARG A 2 -18.55 19.74 -1.44
C ARG A 2 -17.09 20.11 -1.69
N ARG A 3 -16.18 19.63 -0.84
CA ARG A 3 -14.73 19.81 -1.01
C ARG A 3 -14.20 18.66 -1.87
N TYR A 4 -13.44 18.98 -2.90
CA TYR A 4 -12.69 17.99 -3.68
C TYR A 4 -11.25 17.93 -3.18
N TYR A 5 -10.68 16.73 -3.20
CA TYR A 5 -9.30 16.46 -2.78
C TYR A 5 -8.50 16.07 -4.01
N ALA A 6 -7.39 16.78 -4.24
CA ALA A 6 -6.48 16.48 -5.33
C ALA A 6 -5.46 15.43 -4.89
N LEU A 7 -4.95 14.66 -5.86
CA LEU A 7 -3.81 13.79 -5.63
C LEU A 7 -2.56 14.65 -5.31
N PRO A 8 -1.71 14.20 -4.37
CA PRO A 8 -0.40 14.81 -4.19
C PRO A 8 0.41 14.79 -5.50
N PRO A 9 1.20 15.83 -5.80
CA PRO A 9 1.98 15.89 -7.03
C PRO A 9 2.96 14.71 -7.11
N GLY A 10 3.02 14.06 -8.28
CA GLY A 10 3.90 12.93 -8.55
C GLY A 10 3.42 11.58 -8.00
N GLN A 11 2.26 11.50 -7.37
CA GLN A 11 1.67 10.24 -6.90
C GLN A 11 0.61 9.72 -7.87
N SER A 12 0.60 8.41 -8.13
CA SER A 12 -0.51 7.78 -8.84
C SER A 12 -1.69 7.55 -7.91
N THR A 13 -2.90 7.43 -8.48
CA THR A 13 -4.10 7.01 -7.73
C THR A 13 -3.87 5.70 -6.98
N ASN A 14 -3.14 4.76 -7.59
CA ASN A 14 -2.89 3.45 -7.00
C ASN A 14 -1.98 3.52 -5.76
N ASP A 15 -0.98 4.40 -5.78
CA ASP A 15 -0.06 4.58 -4.66
C ASP A 15 -0.80 5.18 -3.46
N VAL A 16 -1.65 6.17 -3.72
CA VAL A 16 -2.54 6.75 -2.71
C VAL A 16 -3.48 5.71 -2.11
N LEU A 17 -4.14 4.91 -2.94
CA LEU A 17 -5.06 3.87 -2.48
C LEU A 17 -4.34 2.78 -1.67
N LYS A 18 -3.14 2.36 -2.08
CA LYS A 18 -2.30 1.45 -1.30
C LYS A 18 -1.91 2.05 0.05
N ALA A 19 -1.59 3.34 0.12
CA ALA A 19 -1.25 4.00 1.36
C ALA A 19 -2.42 4.04 2.34
N ILE A 20 -3.61 4.39 1.84
CA ILE A 20 -4.85 4.38 2.61
C ILE A 20 -5.16 2.96 3.09
N PHE A 21 -5.13 1.97 2.19
CA PHE A 21 -5.36 0.57 2.55
C PHE A 21 -4.44 0.11 3.69
N ARG A 22 -3.13 0.39 3.57
CA ARG A 22 -2.13 0.03 4.61
C ARG A 22 -2.40 0.70 5.95
N ARG A 23 -2.88 1.95 5.97
CA ARG A 23 -3.25 2.65 7.21
C ARG A 23 -4.36 1.91 7.97
N TYR A 24 -5.35 1.40 7.25
CA TYR A 24 -6.50 0.73 7.85
C TYR A 24 -6.32 -0.79 8.00
N ALA A 25 -5.25 -1.36 7.43
CA ALA A 25 -4.90 -2.79 7.50
C ALA A 25 -3.71 -3.06 8.45
N PRO A 26 -3.87 -2.94 9.79
CA PRO A 26 -2.76 -2.94 10.75
C PRO A 26 -2.02 -4.28 10.88
N ARG A 27 -2.62 -5.41 10.45
CA ARG A 27 -2.04 -6.75 10.64
C ARG A 27 -1.97 -7.53 9.33
N GLY A 28 -0.74 -7.71 8.82
CA GLY A 28 -0.46 -8.61 7.69
C GLY A 28 -0.88 -8.08 6.32
N ARG A 29 -1.14 -6.77 6.19
CA ARG A 29 -1.62 -6.14 4.95
C ARG A 29 -2.97 -6.70 4.46
N LEU A 30 -3.81 -7.14 5.39
CA LEU A 30 -5.18 -7.54 5.13
C LEU A 30 -6.13 -6.64 5.93
N LEU A 31 -7.18 -6.17 5.28
CA LEU A 31 -8.17 -5.28 5.87
C LEU A 31 -9.31 -6.09 6.49
N ASP A 32 -9.58 -5.86 7.78
CA ASP A 32 -10.74 -6.44 8.46
C ASP A 32 -11.94 -5.49 8.41
N ASN A 33 -13.12 -5.98 8.82
CA ASN A 33 -14.35 -5.20 8.81
C ASN A 33 -14.17 -3.91 9.64
N ALA A 34 -13.58 -4.02 10.84
CA ALA A 34 -13.38 -2.86 11.72
C ALA A 34 -12.52 -1.78 11.06
N GLY A 35 -11.44 -2.15 10.36
CA GLY A 35 -10.62 -1.23 9.58
C GLY A 35 -11.39 -0.58 8.43
N PHE A 36 -12.18 -1.35 7.69
CA PHE A 36 -13.02 -0.84 6.60
C PHE A 36 -14.11 0.12 7.10
N ALA A 37 -14.82 -0.24 8.17
CA ALA A 37 -15.82 0.61 8.81
C ALA A 37 -15.21 1.90 9.36
N LYS A 38 -13.98 1.84 9.91
CA LYS A 38 -13.22 3.03 10.36
C LYS A 38 -12.86 3.93 9.17
N LEU A 39 -12.40 3.36 8.06
CA LEU A 39 -12.12 4.10 6.82
C LEU A 39 -13.37 4.82 6.32
N CYS A 40 -14.50 4.13 6.22
CA CYS A 40 -15.76 4.71 5.78
C CYS A 40 -16.25 5.83 6.72
N ARG A 41 -16.06 5.67 8.04
CA ARG A 41 -16.44 6.67 9.05
C ARG A 41 -15.54 7.92 9.03
N GLN A 42 -14.22 7.72 8.87
CA GLN A 42 -13.25 8.82 8.83
C GLN A 42 -13.22 9.53 7.48
N SER A 43 -13.87 8.97 6.45
CA SER A 43 -13.96 9.58 5.14
C SER A 43 -14.70 10.93 5.23
N PRO A 44 -14.07 12.06 4.88
CA PRO A 44 -14.69 13.36 4.97
C PRO A 44 -15.85 13.52 3.99
N GLY A 45 -16.67 14.55 4.20
CA GLY A 45 -17.80 14.85 3.31
C GLY A 45 -19.04 13.97 3.50
N GLY A 46 -19.08 13.18 4.57
CA GLY A 46 -20.26 12.36 4.92
C GLY A 46 -20.44 11.19 3.96
N LEU A 47 -19.56 10.19 4.06
CA LEU A 47 -19.64 8.99 3.23
C LEU A 47 -20.95 8.22 3.47
N TYR A 48 -21.37 8.08 4.71
CA TYR A 48 -22.68 7.48 5.01
C TYR A 48 -23.82 8.43 4.62
N THR A 49 -24.84 7.87 3.99
CA THR A 49 -26.10 8.53 3.60
C THR A 49 -27.27 7.61 3.88
N GLU A 50 -28.48 8.08 3.63
CA GLU A 50 -29.69 7.23 3.68
C GLU A 50 -29.57 5.99 2.77
N THR A 51 -28.84 6.09 1.65
CA THR A 51 -28.60 5.00 0.69
C THR A 51 -27.36 4.16 0.97
N LEU A 52 -26.48 4.61 1.88
CA LEU A 52 -25.26 3.91 2.24
C LEU A 52 -25.12 4.02 3.76
N THR A 53 -25.66 3.03 4.45
CA THR A 53 -25.63 2.95 5.91
C THR A 53 -24.37 2.22 6.39
N THR A 54 -24.13 2.23 7.70
CA THR A 54 -23.07 1.41 8.30
C THR A 54 -23.29 -0.08 8.03
N THR A 55 -24.55 -0.53 8.08
CA THR A 55 -24.94 -1.90 7.76
C THR A 55 -24.65 -2.23 6.30
N ASP A 56 -24.91 -1.31 5.37
CA ASP A 56 -24.56 -1.51 3.96
C ASP A 56 -23.04 -1.65 3.77
N ALA A 57 -22.23 -0.88 4.50
CA ALA A 57 -20.78 -1.03 4.46
C ALA A 57 -20.32 -2.39 5.00
N ASP A 58 -20.98 -2.92 6.05
CA ASP A 58 -20.72 -4.28 6.54
C ASP A 58 -21.06 -5.34 5.51
N ILE A 59 -22.19 -5.18 4.81
CA ILE A 59 -22.62 -6.08 3.73
C ILE A 59 -21.63 -6.02 2.56
N ILE A 60 -21.22 -4.82 2.14
CA ILE A 60 -20.21 -4.65 1.08
C ILE A 60 -18.91 -5.33 1.48
N PHE A 61 -18.45 -5.13 2.71
CA PHE A 61 -17.25 -5.79 3.20
C PHE A 61 -17.38 -7.31 3.14
N ALA A 62 -18.49 -7.86 3.63
CA ALA A 62 -18.73 -9.30 3.60
C ALA A 62 -18.79 -9.87 2.17
N HIS A 63 -19.27 -9.07 1.20
CA HIS A 63 -19.33 -9.45 -0.21
C HIS A 63 -17.95 -9.38 -0.90
N ALA A 64 -17.15 -8.38 -0.57
CA ALA A 64 -15.79 -8.20 -1.11
C ALA A 64 -14.79 -9.20 -0.53
N VAL A 65 -15.00 -9.70 0.69
CA VAL A 65 -14.10 -10.69 1.28
C VAL A 65 -14.23 -12.03 0.54
N PRO A 66 -13.10 -12.67 0.15
CA PRO A 66 -13.11 -14.00 -0.43
C PRO A 66 -13.86 -15.01 0.42
N HIS A 67 -14.54 -15.96 -0.21
CA HIS A 67 -15.31 -16.96 0.51
C HIS A 67 -14.44 -17.73 1.52
N GLY A 68 -14.87 -17.80 2.78
CA GLY A 68 -14.16 -18.48 3.87
C GLY A 68 -13.09 -17.65 4.57
N GLU A 69 -12.78 -16.44 4.06
CA GLU A 69 -11.85 -15.52 4.70
C GLU A 69 -12.56 -14.53 5.63
N ARG A 70 -11.80 -13.90 6.52
CA ARG A 70 -12.32 -12.85 7.44
C ARG A 70 -11.81 -11.45 7.09
N ARG A 71 -10.90 -11.37 6.12
CA ARG A 71 -10.18 -10.15 5.74
C ARG A 71 -10.00 -10.14 4.24
N MET A 72 -9.86 -8.94 3.68
CA MET A 72 -9.67 -8.74 2.26
C MET A 72 -8.27 -8.18 1.95
N ASP A 73 -7.74 -8.56 0.79
CA ASP A 73 -6.50 -7.99 0.26
C ASP A 73 -6.78 -6.66 -0.48
N TYR A 74 -5.75 -6.12 -1.12
CA TYR A 74 -5.87 -4.86 -1.85
C TYR A 74 -6.82 -4.92 -3.05
N ASN A 75 -6.89 -6.04 -3.78
CA ASN A 75 -7.73 -6.13 -4.97
C ASN A 75 -9.21 -6.15 -4.57
N HIS A 76 -9.54 -6.97 -3.58
CA HIS A 76 -10.88 -7.05 -3.01
C HIS A 76 -11.30 -5.74 -2.32
N PHE A 77 -10.34 -5.01 -1.73
CA PHE A 77 -10.59 -3.65 -1.25
C PHE A 77 -11.03 -2.69 -2.37
N LEU A 78 -10.41 -2.78 -3.57
CA LEU A 78 -10.84 -1.95 -4.71
C LEU A 78 -12.25 -2.31 -5.18
N GLU A 79 -12.59 -3.60 -5.17
CA GLU A 79 -13.95 -4.07 -5.47
C GLU A 79 -14.97 -3.54 -4.46
N GLY A 80 -14.64 -3.62 -3.16
CA GLY A 80 -15.47 -3.04 -2.11
C GLY A 80 -15.66 -1.52 -2.28
N LEU A 81 -14.62 -0.78 -2.65
CA LEU A 81 -14.75 0.65 -2.96
C LEU A 81 -15.63 0.90 -4.19
N ALA A 82 -15.56 0.06 -5.22
CA ALA A 82 -16.43 0.17 -6.38
C ALA A 82 -17.91 -0.02 -5.98
N GLU A 83 -18.20 -0.97 -5.10
CA GLU A 83 -19.56 -1.21 -4.61
C GLU A 83 -20.06 -0.08 -3.69
N VAL A 84 -19.19 0.48 -2.84
CA VAL A 84 -19.48 1.70 -2.06
C VAL A 84 -19.84 2.86 -2.99
N ALA A 85 -19.09 3.04 -4.07
CA ALA A 85 -19.32 4.11 -5.03
C ALA A 85 -20.71 4.00 -5.69
N LEU A 86 -21.09 2.79 -6.11
CA LEU A 86 -22.38 2.54 -6.74
C LEU A 86 -23.56 2.78 -5.78
N ARG A 87 -23.44 2.38 -4.51
CA ARG A 87 -24.48 2.68 -3.51
C ARG A 87 -24.57 4.17 -3.18
N LYS A 88 -23.44 4.87 -3.16
CA LYS A 88 -23.39 6.30 -2.85
C LYS A 88 -23.92 7.17 -4.00
N TYR A 89 -23.68 6.76 -5.24
CA TYR A 89 -24.04 7.50 -6.45
C TYR A 89 -24.83 6.61 -7.43
N PRO A 90 -26.07 6.21 -7.08
CA PRO A 90 -26.84 5.26 -7.88
C PRO A 90 -27.18 5.79 -9.28
N ASP A 91 -27.24 7.11 -9.45
CA ASP A 91 -27.57 7.76 -10.74
C ASP A 91 -26.35 7.97 -11.65
N ALA A 92 -25.14 7.67 -11.16
CA ALA A 92 -23.91 7.88 -11.90
C ALA A 92 -23.44 6.58 -12.58
N SER A 93 -22.72 6.70 -13.70
CA SER A 93 -22.05 5.54 -14.30
C SER A 93 -21.01 4.96 -13.33
N PRO A 94 -20.67 3.65 -13.39
CA PRO A 94 -19.71 3.06 -12.47
C PRO A 94 -18.37 3.80 -12.39
N MET A 95 -17.84 4.24 -13.54
CA MET A 95 -16.59 4.99 -13.60
C MET A 95 -16.72 6.37 -12.96
N THR A 96 -17.82 7.07 -13.22
CA THR A 96 -18.11 8.38 -12.62
C THR A 96 -18.31 8.27 -11.12
N ALA A 97 -19.10 7.29 -10.66
CA ALA A 97 -19.34 7.02 -9.25
C ALA A 97 -18.03 6.76 -8.52
N PHE A 98 -17.17 5.91 -9.08
CA PHE A 98 -15.87 5.60 -8.49
C PHE A 98 -14.97 6.84 -8.44
N ALA A 99 -14.87 7.62 -9.53
CA ALA A 99 -14.11 8.85 -9.53
C ALA A 99 -14.62 9.87 -8.49
N MET A 100 -15.95 10.02 -8.37
CA MET A 100 -16.58 10.87 -7.36
C MET A 100 -16.27 10.40 -5.94
N LEU A 101 -16.34 9.10 -5.68
CA LEU A 101 -15.97 8.52 -4.40
C LEU A 101 -14.52 8.88 -4.03
N LEU A 102 -13.60 8.73 -4.98
CA LEU A 102 -12.18 9.04 -4.76
C LEU A 102 -11.95 10.51 -4.43
N ILE A 103 -12.44 11.43 -5.28
CA ILE A 103 -12.14 12.86 -5.16
C ILE A 103 -12.86 13.53 -4.00
N TYR A 104 -14.05 13.07 -3.60
CA TYR A 104 -14.83 13.73 -2.54
C TYR A 104 -14.63 13.12 -1.17
N HIS A 105 -14.19 11.87 -1.09
CA HIS A 105 -14.15 11.12 0.16
C HIS A 105 -12.76 10.49 0.39
N ILE A 106 -12.32 9.60 -0.48
CA ILE A 106 -11.15 8.74 -0.20
C ILE A 106 -9.84 9.54 -0.17
N PHE A 107 -9.60 10.43 -1.13
CA PHE A 107 -8.39 11.25 -1.13
C PHE A 107 -8.36 12.26 0.03
N GLY A 108 -9.52 12.58 0.61
CA GLY A 108 -9.61 13.40 1.80
C GLY A 108 -9.00 12.75 3.04
N LEU A 109 -8.92 11.41 3.09
CA LEU A 109 -8.24 10.67 4.16
C LEU A 109 -6.73 10.94 4.21
N LEU A 110 -6.15 11.50 3.15
CA LEU A 110 -4.75 11.95 3.13
C LEU A 110 -4.55 13.33 3.77
N VAL A 111 -5.59 14.16 3.76
CA VAL A 111 -5.52 15.60 4.07
C VAL A 111 -6.26 15.93 5.36
N ALA A 112 -7.13 15.04 5.85
CA ALA A 112 -7.81 15.22 7.12
C ALA A 112 -6.78 15.31 8.26
N GLU A 113 -6.43 16.56 8.60
CA GLU A 113 -5.84 16.95 9.87
C GLU A 113 -6.84 16.50 10.94
N ASP A 114 -6.48 15.46 11.70
CA ASP A 114 -7.26 15.07 12.87
C ASP A 114 -6.80 15.97 14.02
N ASP A 115 -7.75 16.69 14.60
CA ASP A 115 -7.62 17.51 15.80
C ASP A 115 -7.19 16.62 16.98
N GLY A 116 -5.89 16.34 17.09
CA GLY A 116 -5.25 15.86 18.31
C GLY A 116 -5.18 14.35 18.51
N ASP A 117 -4.41 13.64 17.66
CA ASP A 117 -3.39 12.67 18.11
C ASP A 117 -2.48 12.29 16.92
N ASN A 118 -1.34 13.00 16.77
CA ASN A 118 -0.52 12.99 15.56
C ASN A 118 0.51 11.86 15.52
N ASP A 119 0.03 10.62 15.40
CA ASP A 119 0.83 9.48 14.92
C ASP A 119 0.40 9.03 13.51
N ASP A 120 -0.88 9.19 13.17
CA ASP A 120 -1.45 8.58 11.97
C ASP A 120 -1.14 9.35 10.66
N ALA A 121 -1.09 10.69 10.68
CA ALA A 121 -0.72 11.49 9.50
C ALA A 121 0.75 11.28 9.13
N ARG A 122 1.63 11.22 10.14
CA ARG A 122 3.04 10.81 9.98
C ARG A 122 3.18 9.39 9.46
N ALA A 123 2.31 8.47 9.90
CA ALA A 123 2.29 7.10 9.38
C ALA A 123 1.96 7.06 7.88
N LEU A 124 1.04 7.89 7.38
CA LEU A 124 0.76 7.97 5.93
C LEU A 124 1.93 8.51 5.12
N GLN A 125 2.59 9.55 5.62
CA GLN A 125 3.76 10.11 4.94
C GLN A 125 4.93 9.11 4.92
N ARG A 126 5.10 8.33 6.01
CA ARG A 126 6.03 7.19 6.04
C ARG A 126 5.64 6.10 5.04
N VAL A 127 4.35 5.73 4.98
CA VAL A 127 3.87 4.70 4.05
C VAL A 127 4.00 5.12 2.59
N LEU A 128 3.72 6.39 2.27
CA LEU A 128 3.92 6.95 0.93
C LEU A 128 5.41 7.03 0.57
N ALA A 129 6.28 7.36 1.53
CA ALA A 129 7.72 7.31 1.35
C ALA A 129 8.23 5.88 1.13
N ASP A 130 7.71 4.90 1.86
CA ASP A 130 8.04 3.47 1.69
C ASP A 130 7.51 2.90 0.37
N LEU A 131 6.38 3.39 -0.14
CA LEU A 131 5.86 3.03 -1.46
C LEU A 131 6.73 3.59 -2.58
N ASN A 132 7.25 4.81 -2.40
CA ASN A 132 8.15 5.45 -3.35
C ASN A 132 9.62 5.05 -3.16
N ALA A 133 9.94 4.31 -2.10
CA ALA A 133 11.27 3.77 -1.90
C ALA A 133 11.54 2.75 -3.02
N PRO A 134 12.69 2.84 -3.71
CA PRO A 134 13.04 1.86 -4.72
C PRO A 134 12.99 0.46 -4.07
N PRO A 135 12.44 -0.56 -4.76
CA PRO A 135 12.41 -1.91 -4.21
C PRO A 135 13.84 -2.29 -3.86
N TYR A 136 14.06 -2.67 -2.60
CA TYR A 136 15.33 -3.09 -2.04
C TYR A 136 16.25 -3.71 -3.11
N THR A 137 17.37 -3.06 -3.39
CA THR A 137 18.52 -3.74 -3.98
C THR A 137 18.92 -4.83 -2.99
N HIS A 138 18.49 -6.07 -3.25
CA HIS A 138 19.23 -7.22 -2.77
C HIS A 138 20.62 -7.15 -3.42
N HIS A 139 21.52 -6.39 -2.82
CA HIS A 139 22.94 -6.63 -3.00
C HIS A 139 23.18 -8.03 -2.43
N LEU A 140 23.24 -9.00 -3.34
CA LEU A 140 23.89 -10.27 -3.09
C LEU A 140 25.22 -9.97 -2.41
N VAL A 141 25.30 -10.25 -1.12
CA VAL A 141 26.57 -10.46 -0.44
C VAL A 141 27.14 -11.72 -1.07
N THR A 142 27.86 -11.55 -2.18
CA THR A 142 28.80 -12.57 -2.64
C THR A 142 29.99 -12.46 -1.70
N SER A 143 29.99 -13.35 -0.71
CA SER A 143 31.18 -13.75 0.01
C SER A 143 32.26 -14.14 -1.00
N LEU A 144 33.27 -13.31 -1.20
CA LEU A 144 34.56 -13.79 -1.68
C LEU A 144 35.68 -13.03 -0.95
N GLY A 145 36.38 -13.76 -0.09
CA GLY A 145 37.81 -13.58 0.14
C GLY A 145 38.24 -12.34 0.92
N ARG A 146 38.28 -12.49 2.25
CA ARG A 146 39.40 -11.92 3.02
C ARG A 146 40.71 -12.53 2.51
N THR A 147 41.68 -11.71 2.14
CA THR A 147 43.14 -11.84 2.37
C THR A 147 43.79 -10.64 1.68
N SER A 148 44.00 -9.53 2.38
CA SER A 148 45.29 -9.19 3.02
C SER A 148 46.49 -9.67 2.20
N LEU A 149 46.93 -8.84 1.25
CA LEU A 149 48.22 -8.98 0.60
C LEU A 149 49.16 -7.94 1.21
N ASP A 150 49.85 -8.39 2.27
CA ASP A 150 51.07 -7.78 2.80
C ASP A 150 52.12 -7.82 1.69
N GLY A 151 52.72 -6.67 1.40
CA GLY A 151 53.87 -6.62 0.51
C GLY A 151 55.04 -7.37 1.12
N ARG A 152 55.57 -8.36 0.40
CA ARG A 152 56.99 -8.73 0.41
C ARG A 152 57.32 -9.81 -0.62
N ASP A 153 58.39 -9.51 -1.35
CA ASP A 153 59.39 -10.43 -1.89
C ASP A 153 59.03 -11.34 -3.09
N PHE A 154 59.29 -10.79 -4.28
CA PHE A 154 59.63 -11.56 -5.47
C PHE A 154 61.05 -12.14 -5.31
N GLN A 155 61.15 -13.45 -5.10
CA GLN A 155 62.34 -14.23 -5.42
C GLN A 155 61.90 -15.46 -6.23
N GLY A 156 62.08 -15.38 -7.54
CA GLY A 156 61.91 -16.54 -8.42
C GLY A 156 62.95 -17.60 -8.13
N HIS A 157 62.58 -18.88 -8.22
CA HIS A 157 63.47 -20.00 -8.52
C HIS A 157 62.61 -21.13 -9.14
N GLY A 158 63.03 -21.60 -10.32
CA GLY A 158 62.32 -22.60 -11.12
C GLY A 158 62.49 -24.06 -10.69
N ARG A 159 62.18 -24.94 -11.66
CA ARG A 159 62.20 -26.43 -11.68
C ARG A 159 60.85 -27.05 -11.29
N LYS A 160 60.37 -28.12 -11.93
CA LYS A 160 60.79 -28.90 -13.10
C LYS A 160 59.58 -29.77 -13.48
N LEU A 161 59.50 -30.06 -14.78
CA LEU A 161 58.87 -31.18 -15.46
C LEU A 161 58.75 -32.47 -14.62
N GLN A 162 57.59 -33.16 -14.69
CA GLN A 162 57.47 -34.39 -15.50
C GLN A 162 56.03 -34.90 -15.53
N GLU A 163 55.51 -34.99 -16.76
CA GLU A 163 54.40 -35.83 -17.18
C GLU A 163 54.78 -37.31 -17.04
N SER A 164 53.82 -38.11 -16.58
CA SER A 164 53.84 -39.56 -16.69
C SER A 164 52.53 -39.99 -17.33
N LEU A 165 52.53 -40.25 -18.63
CA LEU A 165 51.64 -41.25 -19.22
C LEU A 165 52.28 -41.83 -20.49
N LEU A 166 52.58 -43.14 -20.40
CA LEU A 166 53.02 -44.09 -21.43
C LEU A 166 54.49 -44.07 -21.83
#